data_AF-A0A0L8JK74-F1
#
_entry.id   AF-A0A0L8JK74-F1
#
_cell.length_a   1.000
_cell.length_b   1.000
_cell.length_c   1.000
_cell.angle_alpha   90.00
_cell.angle_beta   90.00
_cell.angle_gamma   90.00
#
_symmetry.space_group_name_H-M   'P 1'
#
loop_
_entity.id
_entity.type
_entity.pdbx_description
1 polymer ?
#
loop_
_entity_poly.entity_id
_entity_poly.type
_entity_poly.pdbx_seq_one_letter_code
_entity_poly.pdbx_strand_id
1 'polypeptide(L)'
;MASSATAHTAVRRPLDTARPLDVLRCDIGGPEPLTRVVSDHLRRLGATVRDGAPECITLGGGGFAPLTARTAWGAAGSGIEDEATAQAVTGVMAVHGRRHGAPRGLAVDYLATATGVLTVQGLLAGLVGHARGGPPARVRTTTADRAGLLTVSQYLAAAGADEPEAVEPAPGGPPFTSADGVLFELETLDPGAWAAFWRALEAPADAIRAGWRPFQFRYATACAPFPAELHEVTRRHSWARIRQAAAVSGAEVCRLRTLAERAGEDGGADPWSLRTLGPGRPATAAADTADRPLAGLTVLEAGRRIQAPLAAHLLGLLGARVIRIEPPGGDPLRGMPPACDGISARWLALNRGKEAVEIDIKAPGDRRRLRELVAEADVFLHNWAPGKAAELELDAEHLTTVNPSLVYAYAGGWADRIDDAPMGTDFMVQARTGVGEAVHPAGEPSAPSLMTLLDVLGGLHGTEAVLAGLLLRERTGHGVRVDSSLLGAADTLLAPDLSRAAAGVDPRRPAGFRHPLRTSDGWIAPSDTSAPAAVAYDVTGLCTEDALDRLRGHGLTVTAVTTDLSALHHDPRLSGQIGRDAHGAPAVPDPWSLA
;
A
#
# COMPACT_ATOMS: atom_id res chain seq x y z
N MET A 1 -31.68 4.92 35.42
CA MET A 1 -30.31 4.68 35.90
C MET A 1 -29.52 4.09 34.74
N ALA A 2 -28.76 4.95 34.06
CA ALA A 2 -27.99 4.60 32.88
C ALA A 2 -26.67 3.93 33.32
N SER A 3 -26.43 2.71 32.84
CA SER A 3 -25.11 2.08 32.93
C SER A 3 -24.34 2.44 31.67
N SER A 4 -23.34 3.31 31.86
CA SER A 4 -22.27 3.60 30.92
C SER A 4 -21.40 2.35 30.76
N ALA A 5 -21.60 1.60 29.67
CA ALA A 5 -20.62 0.62 29.22
C ALA A 5 -19.74 1.29 28.15
N THR A 6 -18.65 1.91 28.59
CA THR A 6 -17.50 2.20 27.73
C THR A 6 -16.87 0.87 27.34
N ALA A 7 -17.28 0.31 26.19
CA ALA A 7 -16.56 -0.76 25.54
C ALA A 7 -15.24 -0.18 25.01
N HIS A 8 -14.17 -0.28 25.80
CA HIS A 8 -12.82 -0.19 25.26
C HIS A 8 -12.63 -1.36 24.30
N THR A 9 -12.71 -1.12 22.99
CA THR A 9 -12.13 -2.01 21.98
C THR A 9 -10.62 -2.01 22.20
N ALA A 10 -10.14 -2.91 23.04
CA ALA A 10 -8.72 -3.10 23.26
C ALA A 10 -8.09 -3.65 21.97
N VAL A 11 -7.11 -2.93 21.42
CA VAL A 11 -6.20 -3.52 20.45
C VAL A 11 -5.56 -4.73 21.14
N ARG A 12 -5.74 -5.94 20.57
CA ARG A 12 -5.13 -7.15 21.13
C ARG A 12 -3.62 -6.94 21.19
N ARG A 13 -3.00 -7.24 22.34
CA ARG A 13 -1.54 -7.19 22.51
C ARG A 13 -0.89 -8.01 21.38
N PRO A 14 0.20 -7.51 20.76
CA PRO A 14 0.84 -8.24 19.67
C PRO A 14 1.28 -9.62 20.13
N LEU A 15 1.08 -10.61 19.25
CA LEU A 15 1.76 -11.89 19.31
C LEU A 15 3.27 -11.60 19.35
N ASP A 16 4.04 -12.32 20.17
CA ASP A 16 5.49 -12.11 20.32
C ASP A 16 6.18 -12.24 18.95
N THR A 17 6.55 -11.10 18.35
CA THR A 17 7.17 -11.06 17.02
C THR A 17 8.61 -11.54 17.15
N ALA A 18 8.93 -12.66 16.50
CA ALA A 18 10.30 -13.13 16.41
C ALA A 18 11.21 -12.06 15.80
N ARG A 19 12.46 -11.99 16.28
CA ARG A 19 13.41 -10.91 15.97
C ARG A 19 14.56 -11.40 15.08
N PRO A 20 14.38 -11.51 13.76
CA PRO A 20 15.39 -12.05 12.85
C PRO A 20 16.63 -11.16 12.68
N LEU A 21 16.70 -9.98 13.29
CA LEU A 21 17.85 -9.08 13.22
C LEU A 21 18.49 -8.82 14.61
N ASP A 22 18.12 -9.56 15.65
CA ASP A 22 18.60 -9.41 17.04
C ASP A 22 20.14 -9.36 17.21
N VAL A 23 20.89 -10.00 16.32
CA VAL A 23 22.37 -10.03 16.31
C VAL A 23 23.00 -8.97 15.40
N LEU A 24 22.19 -8.15 14.71
CA LEU A 24 22.65 -7.16 13.74
C LEU A 24 22.68 -5.75 14.32
N ARG A 25 23.56 -4.95 13.76
CA ARG A 25 23.73 -3.52 14.06
C ARG A 25 23.56 -2.74 12.78
N CYS A 26 22.84 -1.63 12.87
CA CYS A 26 22.61 -0.72 11.77
C CYS A 26 23.08 0.69 12.13
N ASP A 27 23.91 1.28 11.29
CA ASP A 27 24.22 2.71 11.30
C ASP A 27 23.37 3.37 10.22
N ILE A 28 22.56 4.37 10.57
CA ILE A 28 21.60 5.01 9.65
C ILE A 28 22.01 6.45 9.38
N GLY A 29 22.11 6.81 8.10
CA GLY A 29 22.20 8.19 7.64
C GLY A 29 21.41 8.42 6.35
N GLY A 30 21.17 9.69 6.05
CA GLY A 30 20.34 10.14 4.92
C GLY A 30 19.20 11.05 5.38
N PRO A 31 18.32 11.47 4.46
CA PRO A 31 17.20 12.35 4.78
C PRO A 31 16.28 11.68 5.81
N GLU A 32 16.05 12.35 6.95
CA GLU A 32 15.28 11.82 8.07
C GLU A 32 13.88 11.30 7.66
N PRO A 33 13.11 11.98 6.79
CA PRO A 33 11.81 11.46 6.37
C PRO A 33 11.90 10.09 5.68
N LEU A 34 12.96 9.84 4.90
CA LEU A 34 13.17 8.59 4.18
C LEU A 34 13.75 7.48 5.06
N THR A 35 14.48 7.83 6.12
CA THR A 35 15.20 6.87 6.97
C THR A 35 14.47 6.55 8.28
N ARG A 36 13.47 7.33 8.66
CA ARG A 36 12.65 7.10 9.87
C ARG A 36 12.03 5.70 9.89
N VAL A 37 11.35 5.31 8.81
CA VAL A 37 10.72 3.99 8.67
C VAL A 37 11.76 2.88 8.65
N VAL A 38 12.91 3.10 8.00
CA VAL A 38 14.03 2.15 8.03
C VAL A 38 14.50 1.89 9.46
N SER A 39 14.69 2.98 10.22
CA SER A 39 15.10 2.92 11.63
C SER A 39 14.10 2.17 12.50
N ASP A 40 12.81 2.49 12.36
CA ASP A 40 11.74 1.87 13.14
C ASP A 40 11.60 0.37 12.82
N HIS A 41 11.47 0.02 11.55
CA HIS A 41 11.26 -1.36 11.11
C HIS A 41 12.45 -2.27 11.47
N LEU A 42 13.70 -1.80 11.27
CA LEU A 42 14.88 -2.58 11.66
C LEU A 42 14.94 -2.79 13.18
N ARG A 43 14.58 -1.79 14.01
CA ARG A 43 14.49 -1.94 15.48
C ARG A 43 13.42 -2.97 15.87
N ARG A 44 12.24 -2.91 15.25
CA ARG A 44 11.13 -3.86 15.51
C ARG A 44 11.52 -5.29 15.15
N LEU A 45 12.27 -5.48 14.08
CA LEU A 45 12.85 -6.76 13.69
C LEU A 45 14.05 -7.21 14.56
N GLY A 46 14.50 -6.37 15.50
CA GLY A 46 15.50 -6.69 16.52
C GLY A 46 16.87 -6.04 16.36
N ALA A 47 17.14 -5.32 15.26
CA ALA A 47 18.45 -4.72 15.04
C ALA A 47 18.74 -3.61 16.06
N THR A 48 20.01 -3.50 16.47
CA THR A 48 20.47 -2.32 17.21
C THR A 48 20.76 -1.20 16.23
N VAL A 49 19.94 -0.14 16.25
CA VAL A 49 20.04 0.98 15.30
C VAL A 49 20.65 2.21 15.95
N ARG A 50 21.64 2.81 15.29
CA ARG A 50 22.37 4.01 15.72
C ARG A 50 22.42 5.02 14.58
N ASP A 51 22.71 6.27 14.94
CA ASP A 51 22.99 7.30 13.94
C ASP A 51 24.34 7.03 13.29
N GLY A 52 24.38 7.09 11.96
CA GLY A 52 25.50 6.70 11.12
C GLY A 52 26.10 7.85 10.33
N ALA A 53 27.03 7.50 9.43
CA ALA A 53 27.63 8.45 8.49
C ALA A 53 26.56 9.08 7.57
N PRO A 54 26.76 10.34 7.12
CA PRO A 54 25.80 11.00 6.22
C PRO A 54 25.51 10.15 4.98
N GLU A 55 24.23 10.06 4.61
CA GLU A 55 23.74 9.47 3.35
C GLU A 55 23.91 7.96 3.14
N CYS A 56 24.31 7.19 4.15
CA CYS A 56 24.47 5.74 4.03
C CYS A 56 23.82 5.00 5.21
N ILE A 57 23.13 3.91 4.89
CA ILE A 57 22.61 2.93 5.84
C ILE A 57 23.52 1.71 5.75
N THR A 58 24.13 1.30 6.85
CA THR A 58 25.01 0.13 6.89
C THR A 58 24.50 -0.87 7.92
N LEU A 59 24.13 -2.07 7.47
CA LEU A 59 23.64 -3.16 8.29
C LEU A 59 24.66 -4.30 8.30
N GLY A 60 25.08 -4.75 9.49
CA GLY A 60 26.05 -5.84 9.60
C GLY A 60 26.09 -6.49 10.98
N GLY A 61 26.91 -7.52 11.12
CA GLY A 61 27.02 -8.33 12.34
C GLY A 61 26.46 -9.75 12.15
N GLY A 62 26.42 -10.53 13.23
CA GLY A 62 25.78 -11.86 13.21
C GLY A 62 26.36 -12.87 12.21
N GLY A 63 27.60 -12.69 11.73
CA GLY A 63 28.21 -13.53 10.70
C GLY A 63 27.87 -13.12 9.25
N PHE A 64 27.06 -12.08 9.05
CA PHE A 64 26.77 -11.52 7.74
C PHE A 64 27.84 -10.52 7.30
N ALA A 65 28.19 -10.56 6.01
CA ALA A 65 28.94 -9.48 5.38
C ALA A 65 28.14 -8.14 5.46
N PRO A 66 28.82 -6.99 5.67
CA PRO A 66 28.12 -5.70 5.75
C PRO A 66 27.35 -5.38 4.46
N LEU A 67 26.07 -5.05 4.62
CA LEU A 67 25.20 -4.56 3.56
C LEU A 67 25.10 -3.04 3.67
N THR A 68 25.13 -2.35 2.54
CA THR A 68 24.90 -0.90 2.49
C THR A 68 23.67 -0.59 1.66
N ALA A 69 22.95 0.47 2.06
CA ALA A 69 21.81 1.06 1.35
C ALA A 69 21.91 2.60 1.35
N ARG A 70 21.34 3.24 0.33
CA ARG A 70 21.16 4.70 0.28
C ARG A 70 19.71 5.03 -0.07
N THR A 71 19.20 6.10 0.50
CA THR A 71 17.89 6.66 0.15
C THR A 71 18.05 8.08 -0.38
N ALA A 72 17.24 8.43 -1.37
CA ALA A 72 17.19 9.78 -1.92
C ALA A 72 15.78 10.11 -2.42
N TRP A 73 15.46 11.39 -2.57
CA TRP A 73 14.15 11.80 -3.09
C TRP A 73 14.00 11.52 -4.59
N GLY A 74 15.05 11.79 -5.36
CA GLY A 74 15.14 11.42 -6.77
C GLY A 74 16.59 11.48 -7.25
N ALA A 75 16.77 11.36 -8.57
CA ALA A 75 18.10 11.52 -9.17
C ALA A 75 18.66 12.94 -8.93
N ALA A 76 19.99 13.06 -8.83
CA ALA A 76 20.65 14.36 -8.69
C ALA A 76 20.25 15.29 -9.84
N GLY A 77 19.81 16.51 -9.51
CA GLY A 77 19.36 17.50 -10.50
C GLY A 77 17.95 17.29 -11.04
N SER A 78 17.19 16.30 -10.55
CA SER A 78 15.79 16.07 -10.97
C SER A 78 14.80 17.13 -10.48
N GLY A 79 15.18 17.94 -9.48
CA GLY A 79 14.28 18.87 -8.79
C GLY A 79 13.27 18.19 -7.87
N ILE A 80 13.47 16.90 -7.58
CA ILE A 80 12.69 16.12 -6.61
C ILE A 80 13.48 16.10 -5.29
N GLU A 81 13.07 16.93 -4.35
CA GLU A 81 13.86 17.26 -3.14
C GLU A 81 13.14 16.90 -1.84
N ASP A 82 11.83 16.66 -1.90
CA ASP A 82 10.98 16.32 -0.76
C ASP A 82 9.68 15.60 -1.18
N GLU A 83 8.80 15.35 -0.22
CA GLU A 83 7.55 14.64 -0.42
C GLU A 83 6.60 15.41 -1.36
N ALA A 84 6.50 16.74 -1.23
CA ALA A 84 5.65 17.56 -2.09
C ALA A 84 6.07 17.48 -3.56
N THR A 85 7.36 17.68 -3.82
CA THR A 85 7.91 17.62 -5.17
C THR A 85 7.86 16.20 -5.73
N ALA A 86 8.11 15.17 -4.93
CA ALA A 86 8.00 13.77 -5.36
C ALA A 86 6.55 13.39 -5.72
N GLN A 87 5.56 13.78 -4.92
CA GLN A 87 4.15 13.54 -5.23
C GLN A 87 3.70 14.26 -6.51
N ALA A 88 4.23 15.47 -6.74
CA ALA A 88 3.92 16.27 -7.93
C ALA A 88 4.44 15.62 -9.21
N VAL A 89 5.69 15.14 -9.21
CA VAL A 89 6.32 14.55 -10.41
C VAL A 89 5.76 13.16 -10.71
N THR A 90 5.51 12.33 -9.69
CA THR A 90 5.13 10.92 -9.86
C THR A 90 3.66 10.70 -10.22
N GLY A 91 2.86 11.76 -10.30
CA GLY A 91 1.42 11.68 -10.61
C GLY A 91 0.53 11.37 -9.40
N VAL A 92 1.10 11.19 -8.20
CA VAL A 92 0.32 10.98 -6.96
C VAL A 92 -0.67 12.11 -6.73
N MET A 93 -0.24 13.36 -6.91
CA MET A 93 -1.14 14.52 -6.75
C MET A 93 -2.32 14.50 -7.72
N ALA A 94 -2.10 14.03 -8.94
CA ALA A 94 -3.13 13.93 -9.95
C ALA A 94 -4.13 12.82 -9.62
N VAL A 95 -3.66 11.64 -9.22
CA VAL A 95 -4.52 10.50 -8.88
C VAL A 95 -5.32 10.79 -7.61
N HIS A 96 -4.69 11.29 -6.54
CA HIS A 96 -5.38 11.67 -5.30
C HIS A 96 -6.43 12.76 -5.57
N GLY A 97 -6.05 13.74 -6.40
CA GLY A 97 -6.89 14.86 -6.79
C GLY A 97 -8.09 14.53 -7.68
N ARG A 98 -8.19 13.32 -8.28
CA ARG A 98 -9.30 12.96 -9.18
C ARG A 98 -10.68 13.16 -8.54
N ARG A 99 -10.82 12.83 -7.24
CA ARG A 99 -12.06 13.06 -6.50
C ARG A 99 -12.47 14.54 -6.41
N HIS A 100 -11.51 15.45 -6.52
CA HIS A 100 -11.70 16.91 -6.44
C HIS A 100 -11.75 17.58 -7.82
N GLY A 101 -11.39 16.88 -8.89
CA GLY A 101 -11.29 17.44 -10.25
C GLY A 101 -10.07 18.32 -10.49
N ALA A 102 -9.12 18.35 -9.57
CA ALA A 102 -7.87 19.10 -9.65
C ALA A 102 -6.80 18.40 -8.82
N PRO A 103 -5.50 18.52 -9.16
CA PRO A 103 -4.44 17.88 -8.39
C PRO A 103 -4.43 18.37 -6.93
N ARG A 104 -4.17 17.43 -6.02
CA ARG A 104 -4.11 17.64 -4.57
C ARG A 104 -3.01 16.76 -3.99
N GLY A 105 -2.15 17.30 -3.14
CA GLY A 105 -1.16 16.52 -2.40
C GLY A 105 -1.79 15.78 -1.23
N LEU A 106 -1.20 14.63 -0.89
CA LEU A 106 -1.46 13.92 0.36
C LEU A 106 -0.74 14.66 1.49
N ALA A 107 -1.47 15.05 2.54
CA ALA A 107 -0.90 15.70 3.73
C ALA A 107 -0.15 14.74 4.68
N VAL A 108 0.19 13.53 4.22
CA VAL A 108 1.00 12.52 4.92
C VAL A 108 2.27 12.21 4.13
N ASP A 109 3.30 11.69 4.80
CA ASP A 109 4.60 11.35 4.20
C ASP A 109 4.54 9.98 3.49
N TYR A 110 3.68 9.85 2.47
CA TYR A 110 3.35 8.59 1.81
C TYR A 110 4.52 7.99 1.02
N LEU A 111 5.21 8.81 0.21
CA LEU A 111 6.32 8.36 -0.61
C LEU A 111 7.57 8.11 0.22
N ALA A 112 7.82 8.95 1.23
CA ALA A 112 8.85 8.70 2.22
C ALA A 112 8.66 7.37 2.94
N THR A 113 7.41 7.09 3.37
CA THR A 113 7.05 5.81 3.99
C THR A 113 7.31 4.64 3.06
N ALA A 114 6.79 4.68 1.83
CA ALA A 114 7.01 3.63 0.84
C ALA A 114 8.50 3.39 0.54
N THR A 115 9.29 4.46 0.42
CA THR A 115 10.74 4.41 0.19
C THR A 115 11.48 3.73 1.35
N GLY A 116 11.10 4.05 2.58
CA GLY A 116 11.67 3.42 3.77
C GLY A 116 11.40 1.92 3.81
N VAL A 117 10.15 1.50 3.59
CA VAL A 117 9.76 0.07 3.52
C VAL A 117 10.53 -0.65 2.41
N LEU A 118 10.58 -0.09 1.20
CA LEU A 118 11.34 -0.65 0.09
C LEU A 118 12.83 -0.79 0.43
N THR A 119 13.40 0.17 1.14
CA THR A 119 14.81 0.10 1.57
C THR A 119 15.05 -1.06 2.53
N VAL A 120 14.15 -1.29 3.50
CA VAL A 120 14.22 -2.43 4.41
C VAL A 120 14.08 -3.75 3.65
N GLN A 121 13.16 -3.84 2.68
CA GLN A 121 13.03 -5.00 1.81
C GLN A 121 14.33 -5.32 1.07
N GLY A 122 15.01 -4.32 0.51
CA GLY A 122 16.30 -4.51 -0.16
C GLY A 122 17.36 -5.09 0.78
N LEU A 123 17.45 -4.54 2.00
CA LEU A 123 18.39 -5.04 3.03
C LEU A 123 18.07 -6.47 3.45
N LEU A 124 16.79 -6.79 3.71
CA LEU A 124 16.36 -8.14 4.08
C LEU A 124 16.60 -9.14 2.93
N ALA A 125 16.31 -8.76 1.69
CA ALA A 125 16.59 -9.60 0.54
C ALA A 125 18.10 -9.90 0.42
N GLY A 126 18.96 -8.90 0.62
CA GLY A 126 20.42 -9.09 0.68
C GLY A 126 20.85 -10.07 1.77
N LEU A 127 20.24 -10.00 2.96
CA LEU A 127 20.51 -10.94 4.05
C LEU A 127 20.03 -12.36 3.71
N VAL A 128 18.84 -12.52 3.10
CA VAL A 128 18.33 -13.83 2.66
C VAL A 128 19.27 -14.44 1.61
N GLY A 129 19.69 -13.66 0.62
CA GLY A 129 20.65 -14.11 -0.39
C GLY A 129 21.98 -14.56 0.22
N HIS A 130 22.51 -13.79 1.17
CA HIS A 130 23.74 -14.14 1.88
C HIS A 130 23.61 -15.41 2.73
N ALA A 131 22.49 -15.55 3.47
CA ALA A 131 22.23 -16.73 4.28
C ALA A 131 22.15 -18.02 3.44
N ARG A 132 21.75 -17.90 2.17
CA ARG A 132 21.69 -18.99 1.19
C ARG A 132 23.00 -19.23 0.46
N GLY A 133 24.10 -18.58 0.86
CA GLY A 133 25.43 -18.76 0.28
C GLY A 133 25.72 -17.90 -0.97
N GLY A 134 24.82 -16.97 -1.31
CA GLY A 134 25.04 -16.01 -2.39
C GLY A 134 26.11 -14.95 -2.04
N PRO A 135 26.66 -14.25 -3.04
CA PRO A 135 27.56 -13.15 -2.79
C PRO A 135 26.86 -12.04 -1.97
N PRO A 136 27.62 -11.24 -1.20
CA PRO A 136 27.04 -10.12 -0.49
C PRO A 136 26.50 -9.08 -1.48
N ALA A 137 25.17 -9.05 -1.65
CA ALA A 137 24.51 -8.08 -2.51
C ALA A 137 24.53 -6.69 -1.89
N ARG A 138 24.96 -5.67 -2.64
CA ARG A 138 24.84 -4.28 -2.21
C ARG A 138 23.54 -3.69 -2.71
N VAL A 139 22.73 -3.12 -1.81
CA VAL A 139 21.55 -2.35 -2.18
C VAL A 139 22.04 -0.94 -2.48
N ARG A 140 22.19 -0.53 -3.74
CA ARG A 140 22.86 0.76 -4.02
C ARG A 140 22.01 1.96 -3.66
N THR A 141 20.77 2.03 -4.13
CA THR A 141 19.91 3.19 -3.92
C THR A 141 18.44 2.81 -4.08
N THR A 142 17.59 3.32 -3.18
CA THR A 142 16.13 3.34 -3.30
C THR A 142 15.70 4.80 -3.33
N THR A 143 14.92 5.21 -4.33
CA THR A 143 14.52 6.62 -4.50
C THR A 143 13.01 6.83 -4.36
N ALA A 144 12.60 8.00 -3.85
CA ALA A 144 11.20 8.29 -3.58
C ALA A 144 10.36 8.51 -4.85
N ASP A 145 10.96 9.02 -5.91
CA ASP A 145 10.35 9.07 -7.24
C ASP A 145 10.02 7.67 -7.79
N ARG A 146 10.93 6.71 -7.65
CA ARG A 146 10.73 5.31 -8.01
C ARG A 146 9.63 4.66 -7.17
N ALA A 147 9.67 4.89 -5.86
CA ALA A 147 8.63 4.42 -4.95
C ALA A 147 7.26 5.02 -5.32
N GLY A 148 7.20 6.31 -5.66
CA GLY A 148 5.99 6.98 -6.09
C GLY A 148 5.41 6.40 -7.37
N LEU A 149 6.24 6.18 -8.39
CA LEU A 149 5.82 5.49 -9.61
C LEU A 149 5.25 4.10 -9.33
N LEU A 150 5.89 3.31 -8.45
CA LEU A 150 5.38 2.02 -8.04
C LEU A 150 4.00 2.15 -7.37
N THR A 151 3.81 3.14 -6.50
CA THR A 151 2.54 3.35 -5.78
C THR A 151 1.37 3.72 -6.70
N VAL A 152 1.65 4.36 -7.85
CA VAL A 152 0.63 4.69 -8.85
C VAL A 152 0.65 3.75 -10.07
N SER A 153 1.44 2.69 -10.05
CA SER A 153 1.72 1.84 -11.22
C SER A 153 0.47 1.30 -11.93
N GLN A 154 -0.59 0.96 -11.19
CA GLN A 154 -1.86 0.51 -11.77
C GLN A 154 -2.59 1.63 -12.53
N TYR A 155 -2.56 2.85 -12.01
CA TYR A 155 -3.15 4.02 -12.66
C TYR A 155 -2.31 4.46 -13.86
N LEU A 156 -0.98 4.35 -13.75
CA LEU A 156 -0.04 4.61 -14.83
C LEU A 156 -0.23 3.61 -15.98
N ALA A 157 -0.32 2.32 -15.67
CA ALA A 157 -0.57 1.29 -16.67
C ALA A 157 -1.93 1.50 -17.36
N ALA A 158 -2.98 1.81 -16.59
CA ALA A 158 -4.29 2.12 -17.14
C ALA A 158 -4.29 3.36 -18.04
N ALA A 159 -3.56 4.41 -17.68
CA ALA A 159 -3.45 5.62 -18.49
C ALA A 159 -2.68 5.42 -19.80
N GLY A 160 -1.82 4.40 -19.89
CA GLY A 160 -1.08 4.05 -21.10
C GLY A 160 -1.69 2.89 -21.89
N ALA A 161 -2.92 2.49 -21.58
CA ALA A 161 -3.63 1.43 -22.27
C ALA A 161 -4.30 1.92 -23.56
N ASP A 162 -4.49 1.01 -24.51
CA ASP A 162 -5.06 1.33 -25.83
C ASP A 162 -6.60 1.39 -25.81
N GLU A 163 -7.21 0.68 -24.84
CA GLU A 163 -8.65 0.65 -24.62
C GLU A 163 -9.11 1.70 -23.60
N PRO A 164 -10.38 2.16 -23.65
CA PRO A 164 -10.90 3.11 -22.68
C PRO A 164 -11.20 2.49 -21.31
N GLU A 165 -11.32 3.35 -20.29
CA GLU A 165 -11.71 2.96 -18.95
C GLU A 165 -13.13 2.38 -18.88
N ALA A 166 -13.37 1.53 -17.89
CA ALA A 166 -14.71 1.01 -17.64
C ALA A 166 -15.67 2.09 -17.08
N VAL A 167 -15.12 3.10 -16.41
CA VAL A 167 -15.83 4.26 -15.86
C VAL A 167 -14.97 5.48 -16.12
N GLU A 168 -15.50 6.45 -16.85
CA GLU A 168 -14.82 7.72 -17.08
C GLU A 168 -14.52 8.41 -15.74
N PRO A 169 -13.25 8.77 -15.45
CA PRO A 169 -12.90 9.45 -14.22
C PRO A 169 -13.60 10.80 -14.11
N ALA A 170 -14.35 10.99 -13.01
CA ALA A 170 -14.97 12.27 -12.70
C ALA A 170 -15.00 12.50 -11.17
N PRO A 171 -15.06 13.76 -10.71
CA PRO A 171 -15.02 14.10 -9.29
C PRO A 171 -16.17 13.48 -8.50
N GLY A 172 -15.94 13.30 -7.19
CA GLY A 172 -16.92 12.78 -6.26
C GLY A 172 -16.57 11.42 -5.67
N GLY A 173 -17.48 10.96 -4.81
CA GLY A 173 -17.37 9.69 -4.09
C GLY A 173 -17.64 9.87 -2.60
N PRO A 174 -17.42 8.81 -1.80
CA PRO A 174 -17.56 8.87 -0.36
C PRO A 174 -16.48 9.78 0.27
N PRO A 175 -16.60 10.15 1.56
CA PRO A 175 -17.54 9.64 2.56
C PRO A 175 -18.99 10.14 2.36
N PHE A 176 -19.92 9.40 2.93
CA PHE A 176 -21.30 9.84 3.12
C PHE A 176 -21.45 10.55 4.48
N THR A 177 -22.51 11.33 4.62
CA THR A 177 -22.83 12.04 5.87
C THR A 177 -24.24 11.66 6.32
N SER A 178 -24.39 11.28 7.59
CA SER A 178 -25.70 11.03 8.21
C SER A 178 -26.39 12.33 8.65
N ALA A 179 -27.67 12.26 9.00
CA ALA A 179 -28.45 13.39 9.52
C ALA A 179 -27.88 13.99 10.83
N ASP A 180 -27.22 13.16 11.64
CA ASP A 180 -26.54 13.52 12.89
C ASP A 180 -25.06 13.88 12.69
N GLY A 181 -24.63 14.11 11.44
CA GLY A 181 -23.29 14.63 11.12
C GLY A 181 -22.16 13.61 11.14
N VAL A 182 -22.47 12.31 11.21
CA VAL A 182 -21.46 11.25 11.19
C VAL A 182 -20.99 11.05 9.75
N LEU A 183 -19.68 11.23 9.53
CA LEU A 183 -19.03 10.86 8.27
C LEU A 183 -18.73 9.35 8.28
N PHE A 184 -19.06 8.66 7.19
CA PHE A 184 -18.84 7.22 7.09
C PHE A 184 -18.52 6.74 5.68
N GLU A 185 -17.80 5.62 5.63
CA GLU A 185 -17.61 4.78 4.45
C GLU A 185 -18.64 3.67 4.38
N LEU A 186 -18.98 3.27 3.15
CA LEU A 186 -19.81 2.13 2.82
C LEU A 186 -18.96 1.12 2.06
N GLU A 187 -19.04 -0.15 2.41
CA GLU A 187 -18.37 -1.22 1.67
C GLU A 187 -19.28 -2.43 1.45
N THR A 188 -19.18 -3.02 0.25
CA THR A 188 -19.78 -4.31 -0.07
C THR A 188 -19.14 -4.90 -1.33
N LEU A 189 -19.06 -6.22 -1.38
CA LEU A 189 -18.57 -6.98 -2.54
C LEU A 189 -19.70 -7.57 -3.38
N ASP A 190 -20.95 -7.40 -2.95
CA ASP A 190 -22.12 -8.01 -3.57
C ASP A 190 -23.08 -6.92 -4.12
N PRO A 191 -23.45 -6.97 -5.41
CA PRO A 191 -24.39 -6.02 -5.99
C PRO A 191 -25.79 -6.08 -5.36
N GLY A 192 -26.19 -7.25 -4.85
CA GLY A 192 -27.45 -7.43 -4.13
C GLY A 192 -27.47 -6.67 -2.81
N ALA A 193 -26.41 -6.79 -2.02
CA ALA A 193 -26.21 -6.05 -0.77
C ALA A 193 -26.17 -4.54 -1.01
N TRP A 194 -25.48 -4.07 -2.06
CA TRP A 194 -25.53 -2.66 -2.50
C TRP A 194 -26.97 -2.20 -2.74
N ALA A 195 -27.72 -2.92 -3.58
CA ALA A 195 -29.09 -2.53 -3.90
C ALA A 195 -30.02 -2.60 -2.68
N ALA A 196 -29.85 -3.59 -1.80
CA ALA A 196 -30.64 -3.76 -0.59
C ALA A 196 -30.37 -2.64 0.43
N PHE A 197 -29.11 -2.25 0.63
CA PHE A 197 -28.73 -1.15 1.52
C PHE A 197 -29.43 0.15 1.14
N TRP A 198 -29.32 0.54 -0.12
CA TRP A 198 -29.90 1.79 -0.59
C TRP A 198 -31.43 1.77 -0.66
N ARG A 199 -32.06 0.62 -0.98
CA ARG A 199 -33.52 0.48 -0.88
C ARG A 199 -34.01 0.58 0.56
N ALA A 200 -33.26 0.06 1.53
CA ALA A 200 -33.61 0.19 2.94
C ALA A 200 -33.57 1.66 3.40
N LEU A 201 -32.76 2.50 2.76
CA LEU A 201 -32.75 3.96 2.95
C LEU A 201 -33.63 4.71 1.95
N GLU A 202 -34.51 4.01 1.23
CA GLU A 202 -35.49 4.61 0.31
C GLU A 202 -34.85 5.46 -0.81
N ALA A 203 -33.64 5.11 -1.25
CA ALA A 203 -32.98 5.81 -2.34
C ALA A 203 -33.65 5.53 -3.70
N PRO A 204 -33.65 6.52 -4.62
CA PRO A 204 -34.20 6.36 -5.97
C PRO A 204 -33.56 5.19 -6.74
N ALA A 205 -34.36 4.35 -7.38
CA ALA A 205 -33.88 3.12 -8.01
C ALA A 205 -32.88 3.35 -9.17
N ASP A 206 -33.00 4.48 -9.86
CA ASP A 206 -32.06 4.96 -10.87
C ASP A 206 -30.72 5.37 -10.26
N ALA A 207 -30.72 6.12 -9.15
CA ALA A 207 -29.50 6.47 -8.41
C ALA A 207 -28.76 5.21 -7.90
N ILE A 208 -29.51 4.21 -7.39
CA ILE A 208 -28.93 2.93 -6.96
C ILE A 208 -28.20 2.23 -8.11
N ARG A 209 -28.83 2.14 -9.28
CA ARG A 209 -28.23 1.51 -10.47
C ARG A 209 -27.02 2.29 -10.97
N ALA A 210 -27.13 3.62 -11.06
CA ALA A 210 -26.08 4.49 -11.54
C ALA A 210 -24.85 4.50 -10.62
N GLY A 211 -25.03 4.37 -9.31
CA GLY A 211 -23.93 4.39 -8.34
C GLY A 211 -23.11 3.09 -8.27
N TRP A 212 -23.66 1.94 -8.68
CA TRP A 212 -22.97 0.64 -8.50
C TRP A 212 -21.64 0.55 -9.27
N ARG A 213 -21.63 0.94 -10.55
CA ARG A 213 -20.42 0.80 -11.37
C ARG A 213 -19.30 1.74 -10.92
N PRO A 214 -19.53 3.06 -10.67
CA PRO A 214 -18.54 3.91 -10.02
C PRO A 214 -18.05 3.37 -8.67
N PHE A 215 -18.97 2.80 -7.86
CA PHE A 215 -18.60 2.23 -6.57
C PHE A 215 -17.66 1.04 -6.74
N GLN A 216 -18.00 0.10 -7.62
CA GLN A 216 -17.21 -1.10 -7.88
C GLN A 216 -15.79 -0.76 -8.39
N PHE A 217 -15.67 0.27 -9.24
CA PHE A 217 -14.42 0.64 -9.90
C PHE A 217 -13.63 1.73 -9.16
N ARG A 218 -14.11 2.27 -8.03
CA ARG A 218 -13.47 3.41 -7.34
C ARG A 218 -12.01 3.16 -6.95
N TYR A 219 -11.67 1.92 -6.60
CA TYR A 219 -10.30 1.51 -6.27
C TYR A 219 -9.39 1.54 -7.51
N ALA A 220 -9.96 1.35 -8.70
CA ALA A 220 -9.25 1.30 -9.96
C ALA A 220 -9.06 2.70 -10.55
N THR A 221 -10.03 3.60 -10.38
CA THR A 221 -10.04 4.94 -10.98
C THR A 221 -9.60 6.05 -10.02
N ALA A 222 -9.55 5.78 -8.71
CA ALA A 222 -9.33 6.76 -7.64
C ALA A 222 -10.34 7.91 -7.60
N CYS A 223 -11.56 7.65 -8.07
CA CYS A 223 -12.71 8.54 -7.99
C CYS A 223 -14.00 7.74 -8.09
N ALA A 224 -15.12 8.30 -7.64
CA ALA A 224 -16.40 7.61 -7.73
C ALA A 224 -17.53 8.63 -7.95
N PRO A 225 -17.82 9.04 -9.19
CA PRO A 225 -18.87 10.02 -9.47
C PRO A 225 -20.26 9.45 -9.15
N PHE A 226 -20.67 9.58 -7.89
CA PHE A 226 -21.98 9.11 -7.42
C PHE A 226 -23.09 10.09 -7.77
N PRO A 227 -24.32 9.59 -8.02
CA PRO A 227 -25.51 10.42 -8.04
C PRO A 227 -25.64 11.19 -6.72
N ALA A 228 -25.95 12.49 -6.78
CA ALA A 228 -26.06 13.35 -5.62
C ALA A 228 -27.15 12.86 -4.63
N GLU A 229 -28.19 12.21 -5.16
CA GLU A 229 -29.29 11.62 -4.43
C GLU A 229 -28.82 10.61 -3.38
N LEU A 230 -27.75 9.87 -3.64
CA LEU A 230 -27.20 8.93 -2.65
C LEU A 230 -26.68 9.67 -1.41
N HIS A 231 -26.01 10.81 -1.59
CA HIS A 231 -25.58 11.65 -0.46
C HIS A 231 -26.76 12.35 0.21
N GLU A 232 -27.77 12.80 -0.54
CA GLU A 232 -28.97 13.43 0.03
C GLU A 232 -29.77 12.46 0.90
N VAL A 233 -29.90 11.21 0.45
CA VAL A 233 -30.58 10.14 1.19
C VAL A 233 -29.90 9.91 2.54
N THR A 234 -28.57 9.75 2.58
CA THR A 234 -27.89 9.51 3.86
C THR A 234 -28.04 10.68 4.83
N ARG A 235 -28.07 11.93 4.35
CA ARG A 235 -28.28 13.13 5.18
C ARG A 235 -29.67 13.22 5.80
N ARG A 236 -30.63 12.41 5.36
CA ARG A 236 -31.99 12.35 5.93
C ARG A 236 -32.15 11.26 6.99
N HIS A 237 -31.17 10.37 7.14
CA HIS A 237 -31.20 9.25 8.07
C HIS A 237 -30.15 9.39 9.17
N SER A 238 -30.51 9.07 10.41
CA SER A 238 -29.56 9.00 11.51
C SER A 238 -28.54 7.89 11.30
N TRP A 239 -27.37 8.01 11.92
CA TRP A 239 -26.34 6.97 11.89
C TRP A 239 -26.87 5.61 12.35
N ALA A 240 -27.74 5.58 13.37
CA ALA A 240 -28.36 4.35 13.85
C ALA A 240 -29.21 3.66 12.76
N ARG A 241 -30.00 4.43 11.99
CA ARG A 241 -30.80 3.89 10.88
C ARG A 241 -29.90 3.37 9.75
N ILE A 242 -28.82 4.07 9.44
CA ILE A 242 -27.84 3.67 8.42
C ILE A 242 -27.17 2.35 8.80
N ARG A 243 -26.70 2.21 10.05
CA ARG A 243 -26.14 0.95 10.55
C ARG A 243 -27.13 -0.20 10.48
N GLN A 244 -28.40 0.04 10.81
CA GLN A 244 -29.45 -0.97 10.69
C GLN A 244 -29.65 -1.39 9.22
N ALA A 245 -29.66 -0.43 8.28
CA ALA A 245 -29.76 -0.72 6.85
C ALA A 245 -28.56 -1.57 6.35
N ALA A 246 -27.35 -1.27 6.81
CA ALA A 246 -26.16 -2.07 6.52
C ALA A 246 -26.30 -3.51 7.04
N ALA A 247 -26.65 -3.65 8.32
CA ALA A 247 -26.80 -4.96 8.95
C ALA A 247 -27.84 -5.88 8.26
N VAL A 248 -28.98 -5.34 7.82
CA VAL A 248 -30.01 -6.14 7.14
C VAL A 248 -29.72 -6.43 5.66
N SER A 249 -28.83 -5.64 5.05
CA SER A 249 -28.49 -5.80 3.62
C SER A 249 -27.24 -6.65 3.38
N GLY A 250 -26.42 -6.87 4.40
CA GLY A 250 -25.10 -7.49 4.26
C GLY A 250 -24.03 -6.54 3.72
N ALA A 251 -24.33 -5.24 3.63
CA ALA A 251 -23.32 -4.21 3.45
C ALA A 251 -22.71 -3.84 4.81
N GLU A 252 -21.57 -3.17 4.77
CA GLU A 252 -20.91 -2.67 5.97
C GLU A 252 -20.68 -1.17 5.90
N VAL A 253 -20.76 -0.51 7.06
CA VAL A 253 -20.50 0.92 7.18
C VAL A 253 -19.47 1.18 8.27
N CYS A 254 -18.53 2.07 8.01
CA CYS A 254 -17.47 2.45 8.95
C CYS A 254 -17.45 3.95 9.17
N ARG A 255 -17.59 4.39 10.43
CA ARG A 255 -17.41 5.80 10.77
C ARG A 255 -15.96 6.23 10.53
N LEU A 256 -15.77 7.38 9.90
CA LEU A 256 -14.47 8.04 9.82
C LEU A 256 -14.05 8.48 11.22
N ARG A 257 -12.89 8.00 11.66
CA ARG A 257 -12.27 8.38 12.93
C ARG A 257 -11.30 9.54 12.73
N THR A 258 -11.10 10.30 13.79
CA THR A 258 -10.07 11.34 13.82
C THR A 258 -8.72 10.77 14.27
N LEU A 259 -7.64 11.49 13.98
CA LEU A 259 -6.30 11.24 14.48
C LEU A 259 -6.26 11.25 16.02
N ALA A 260 -7.01 12.16 16.66
CA ALA A 260 -7.10 12.23 18.11
C ALA A 260 -7.77 10.98 18.71
N GLU A 261 -8.85 10.49 18.08
CA GLU A 261 -9.47 9.21 18.48
C GLU A 261 -8.53 8.03 18.26
N ARG A 262 -7.78 8.02 17.14
CA ARG A 262 -6.80 6.96 16.87
C ARG A 262 -5.65 6.95 17.87
N ALA A 263 -5.10 8.11 18.22
CA ALA A 263 -4.01 8.23 19.18
C ALA A 263 -4.38 7.69 20.57
N GLY A 264 -5.66 7.77 20.96
CA GLY A 264 -6.15 7.17 22.20
C GLY A 264 -6.27 5.64 22.19
N GLU A 265 -6.21 5.00 21.02
CA GLU A 265 -6.28 3.53 20.87
C GLU A 265 -4.94 2.88 20.53
N ASP A 266 -4.01 3.65 19.95
CA ASP A 266 -2.75 3.10 19.47
C ASP A 266 -1.85 2.67 20.64
N GLY A 267 -1.48 1.39 20.64
CA GLY A 267 -0.62 0.76 21.62
C GLY A 267 0.81 0.52 21.12
N GLY A 268 1.16 1.00 19.92
CA GLY A 268 2.50 0.85 19.34
C GLY A 268 2.80 -0.56 18.79
N ALA A 269 1.76 -1.26 18.33
CA ALA A 269 1.89 -2.61 17.79
C ALA A 269 2.74 -2.66 16.51
N ASP A 270 3.38 -3.80 16.27
CA ASP A 270 4.19 -4.00 15.08
C ASP A 270 3.32 -4.04 13.80
N PRO A 271 3.85 -3.54 12.66
CA PRO A 271 3.14 -3.54 11.38
C PRO A 271 2.88 -4.96 10.81
N TRP A 272 3.60 -5.97 11.31
CA TRP A 272 3.43 -7.39 11.01
C TRP A 272 3.83 -8.24 12.23
N SER A 273 3.44 -9.52 12.23
CA SER A 273 3.88 -10.51 13.22
C SER A 273 4.62 -11.68 12.56
N LEU A 274 5.63 -12.21 13.26
CA LEU A 274 6.41 -13.39 12.85
C LEU A 274 6.35 -14.45 13.96
N ARG A 275 5.92 -15.66 13.62
CA ARG A 275 5.86 -16.79 14.56
C ARG A 275 6.46 -18.04 13.93
N THR A 276 7.36 -18.72 14.62
CA THR A 276 7.87 -20.03 14.19
C THR A 276 6.78 -21.11 14.34
N LEU A 277 6.66 -22.00 13.36
CA LEU A 277 5.58 -23.00 13.29
C LEU A 277 5.98 -24.39 13.82
N GLY A 278 7.26 -24.60 14.15
CA GLY A 278 7.79 -25.86 14.71
C GLY A 278 9.05 -26.36 13.98
N PRO A 279 9.67 -27.48 14.44
CA PRO A 279 10.86 -28.09 13.84
C PRO A 279 10.66 -28.37 12.36
N GLY A 280 11.40 -27.66 11.50
CA GLY A 280 11.41 -27.86 10.05
C GLY A 280 12.57 -28.74 9.62
N ARG A 281 12.53 -29.22 8.37
CA ARG A 281 13.71 -29.82 7.74
C ARG A 281 14.64 -28.69 7.29
N PRO A 282 15.97 -28.83 7.38
CA PRO A 282 16.90 -27.88 6.75
C PRO A 282 16.52 -27.66 5.29
N ALA A 283 16.60 -26.40 4.84
CA ALA A 283 16.27 -26.00 3.48
C ALA A 283 17.04 -26.85 2.44
N THR A 284 16.41 -27.06 1.28
CA THR A 284 17.04 -27.70 0.12
C THR A 284 18.28 -26.91 -0.30
N ALA A 285 19.33 -27.63 -0.71
CA ALA A 285 20.65 -27.07 -1.01
C ALA A 285 20.62 -25.92 -2.04
N ALA A 286 21.57 -24.99 -1.88
CA ALA A 286 21.78 -23.82 -2.72
C ALA A 286 21.74 -24.16 -4.22
N ALA A 287 20.95 -23.41 -4.98
CA ALA A 287 21.08 -23.35 -6.43
C ALA A 287 22.28 -22.46 -6.79
N ASP A 288 22.88 -22.78 -7.94
CA ASP A 288 24.05 -22.13 -8.56
C ASP A 288 24.00 -20.61 -8.51
N THR A 289 25.17 -19.99 -8.46
CA THR A 289 25.45 -18.54 -8.43
C THR A 289 24.48 -17.75 -9.31
N ALA A 290 23.40 -17.24 -8.73
CA ALA A 290 22.39 -16.48 -9.44
C ALA A 290 22.44 -15.01 -9.02
N ASP A 291 22.29 -14.11 -10.00
CA ASP A 291 22.44 -12.65 -9.87
C ASP A 291 21.39 -11.96 -8.98
N ARG A 292 20.42 -12.69 -8.41
CA ARG A 292 19.27 -12.14 -7.67
C ARG A 292 19.07 -12.80 -6.29
N PRO A 293 18.73 -12.04 -5.23
CA PRO A 293 18.75 -12.58 -3.86
C PRO A 293 17.76 -13.71 -3.56
N LEU A 294 16.61 -13.75 -4.27
CA LEU A 294 15.59 -14.79 -4.10
C LEU A 294 15.61 -15.85 -5.20
N ALA A 295 16.66 -15.88 -6.03
CA ALA A 295 16.79 -16.88 -7.07
C ALA A 295 16.71 -18.32 -6.49
N GLY A 296 15.98 -19.17 -7.20
CA GLY A 296 15.71 -20.55 -6.79
C GLY A 296 14.62 -20.71 -5.72
N LEU A 297 14.02 -19.64 -5.20
CA LEU A 297 12.84 -19.73 -4.33
C LEU A 297 11.55 -19.83 -5.15
N THR A 298 10.58 -20.61 -4.67
CA THR A 298 9.24 -20.70 -5.27
C THR A 298 8.18 -20.08 -4.34
N VAL A 299 7.40 -19.13 -4.86
CA VAL A 299 6.28 -18.47 -4.17
C VAL A 299 4.97 -18.89 -4.82
N LEU A 300 4.10 -19.53 -4.05
CA LEU A 300 2.71 -19.76 -4.43
C LEU A 300 1.85 -18.60 -3.95
N GLU A 301 1.18 -17.91 -4.87
CA GLU A 301 0.34 -16.75 -4.55
C GLU A 301 -1.13 -17.02 -4.84
N ALA A 302 -1.96 -17.01 -3.80
CA ALA A 302 -3.43 -17.09 -3.92
C ALA A 302 -4.10 -15.77 -3.52
N GLY A 303 -3.61 -14.66 -4.07
CA GLY A 303 -4.07 -13.31 -3.75
C GLY A 303 -5.11 -12.75 -4.74
N ARG A 304 -5.86 -11.75 -4.30
CA ARG A 304 -6.81 -10.98 -5.14
C ARG A 304 -6.57 -9.49 -5.00
N ARG A 305 -7.00 -8.72 -6.02
CA ARG A 305 -6.89 -7.26 -6.09
C ARG A 305 -5.44 -6.77 -6.05
N ILE A 306 -5.00 -6.13 -4.97
CA ILE A 306 -3.76 -5.34 -4.96
C ILE A 306 -2.74 -5.88 -3.95
N GLN A 307 -3.09 -5.96 -2.67
CA GLN A 307 -2.14 -6.20 -1.57
C GLN A 307 -1.24 -7.43 -1.76
N ALA A 308 -1.82 -8.65 -1.81
CA ALA A 308 -1.05 -9.88 -2.01
C ALA A 308 -0.44 -10.00 -3.42
N PRO A 309 -1.15 -9.64 -4.52
CA PRO A 309 -0.55 -9.61 -5.85
C PRO A 309 0.69 -8.72 -5.95
N LEU A 310 0.67 -7.51 -5.36
CA LEU A 310 1.81 -6.61 -5.31
C LEU A 310 2.97 -7.21 -4.50
N ALA A 311 2.67 -7.81 -3.35
CA ALA A 311 3.71 -8.45 -2.54
C ALA A 311 4.43 -9.57 -3.30
N ALA A 312 3.68 -10.45 -3.96
CA ALA A 312 4.25 -11.49 -4.81
C ALA A 312 4.99 -10.92 -6.02
N HIS A 313 4.51 -9.82 -6.61
CA HIS A 313 5.22 -9.16 -7.71
C HIS A 313 6.62 -8.72 -7.29
N LEU A 314 6.73 -8.07 -6.12
CA LEU A 314 8.00 -7.61 -5.58
C LEU A 314 8.96 -8.76 -5.24
N LEU A 315 8.45 -9.88 -4.70
CA LEU A 315 9.26 -11.10 -4.52
C LEU A 315 9.78 -11.65 -5.85
N GLY A 316 8.96 -11.57 -6.91
CA GLY A 316 9.36 -11.92 -8.27
C GLY A 316 10.47 -11.03 -8.83
N LEU A 317 10.37 -9.70 -8.64
CA LEU A 317 11.43 -8.75 -9.02
C LEU A 317 12.76 -9.00 -8.28
N LEU A 318 12.70 -9.56 -7.07
CA LEU A 318 13.85 -10.01 -6.29
C LEU A 318 14.40 -11.38 -6.73
N GLY A 319 13.79 -12.02 -7.73
CA GLY A 319 14.27 -13.26 -8.37
C GLY A 319 13.50 -14.54 -8.02
N ALA A 320 12.45 -14.48 -7.20
CA ALA A 320 11.66 -15.66 -6.89
C ALA A 320 10.82 -16.10 -8.10
N ARG A 321 10.63 -17.41 -8.26
CA ARG A 321 9.63 -17.97 -9.18
C ARG A 321 8.25 -17.84 -8.55
N VAL A 322 7.36 -17.07 -9.15
CA VAL A 322 6.01 -16.83 -8.62
C VAL A 322 4.98 -17.58 -9.44
N ILE A 323 4.20 -18.45 -8.78
CA ILE A 323 3.11 -19.21 -9.38
C ILE A 323 1.80 -18.75 -8.74
N ARG A 324 0.96 -18.09 -9.54
CA ARG A 324 -0.35 -17.60 -9.13
C ARG A 324 -1.39 -18.73 -9.17
N ILE A 325 -2.10 -18.92 -8.07
CA ILE A 325 -3.22 -19.85 -7.94
C ILE A 325 -4.50 -19.12 -8.32
N GLU A 326 -5.00 -19.37 -9.54
CA GLU A 326 -6.19 -18.72 -10.06
C GLU A 326 -7.43 -19.60 -9.91
N PRO A 327 -8.62 -19.00 -9.67
CA PRO A 327 -9.86 -19.76 -9.66
C PRO A 327 -10.21 -20.26 -11.07
N PRO A 328 -11.17 -21.19 -11.20
CA PRO A 328 -11.71 -21.59 -12.49
C PRO A 328 -12.13 -20.41 -13.36
N GLY A 329 -11.63 -20.34 -14.60
CA GLY A 329 -11.83 -19.22 -15.52
C GLY A 329 -10.82 -18.07 -15.37
N GLY A 330 -9.84 -18.21 -14.47
CA GLY A 330 -8.79 -17.22 -14.24
C GLY A 330 -9.19 -16.09 -13.29
N ASP A 331 -8.23 -15.21 -12.97
CA ASP A 331 -8.49 -13.99 -12.21
C ASP A 331 -9.41 -13.02 -13.00
N PRO A 332 -10.59 -12.63 -12.46
CA PRO A 332 -11.48 -11.68 -13.11
C PRO A 332 -10.82 -10.34 -13.46
N LEU A 333 -9.77 -9.94 -12.73
CA LEU A 333 -9.02 -8.71 -13.02
C LEU A 333 -8.37 -8.75 -14.42
N ARG A 334 -8.06 -9.93 -14.98
CA ARG A 334 -7.47 -10.08 -16.33
C ARG A 334 -8.32 -9.44 -17.42
N GLY A 335 -9.65 -9.51 -17.29
CA GLY A 335 -10.60 -8.95 -18.26
C GLY A 335 -11.09 -7.54 -17.93
N MET A 336 -10.53 -6.89 -16.92
CA MET A 336 -11.01 -5.58 -16.46
C MET A 336 -10.41 -4.43 -17.29
N PRO A 337 -11.22 -3.57 -17.92
CA PRO A 337 -10.69 -2.43 -18.66
C PRO A 337 -9.90 -1.41 -17.80
N PRO A 338 -9.02 -0.61 -18.41
CA PRO A 338 -8.61 -0.70 -19.81
C PRO A 338 -7.57 -1.82 -19.97
N ALA A 339 -7.41 -2.27 -21.21
CA ALA A 339 -6.51 -3.36 -21.56
C ALA A 339 -5.39 -2.91 -22.51
N CYS A 340 -4.24 -3.57 -22.36
CA CYS A 340 -3.15 -3.59 -23.32
C CYS A 340 -3.10 -4.99 -23.92
N ASP A 341 -3.13 -5.10 -25.24
CA ASP A 341 -3.11 -6.42 -25.93
C ASP A 341 -4.19 -7.39 -25.40
N GLY A 342 -5.41 -6.87 -25.15
CA GLY A 342 -6.54 -7.64 -24.64
C GLY A 342 -6.43 -8.11 -23.18
N ILE A 343 -5.39 -7.71 -22.44
CA ILE A 343 -5.21 -8.00 -21.01
C ILE A 343 -5.29 -6.72 -20.21
N SER A 344 -6.03 -6.72 -19.11
CA SER A 344 -6.13 -5.57 -18.20
C SER A 344 -4.75 -5.00 -17.85
N ALA A 345 -4.56 -3.71 -18.13
CA ALA A 345 -3.31 -3.01 -17.82
C ALA A 345 -3.01 -3.04 -16.30
N ARG A 346 -4.05 -3.07 -15.47
CA ARG A 346 -3.94 -3.20 -14.02
C ARG A 346 -3.49 -4.58 -13.59
N TRP A 347 -4.00 -5.61 -14.27
CA TRP A 347 -3.53 -6.98 -14.03
C TRP A 347 -2.04 -7.09 -14.39
N LEU A 348 -1.63 -6.55 -15.54
CA LEU A 348 -0.24 -6.52 -15.99
C LEU A 348 0.69 -5.81 -15.00
N ALA A 349 0.28 -4.65 -14.48
CA ALA A 349 1.04 -3.89 -13.48
C ALA A 349 1.37 -4.69 -12.20
N LEU A 350 0.55 -5.68 -11.84
CA LEU A 350 0.68 -6.47 -10.63
C LEU A 350 1.15 -7.91 -10.86
N ASN A 351 1.04 -8.44 -12.08
CA ASN A 351 1.19 -9.87 -12.32
C ASN A 351 2.10 -10.23 -13.49
N ARG A 352 2.68 -9.25 -14.18
CA ARG A 352 3.71 -9.53 -15.20
C ARG A 352 4.84 -10.37 -14.60
N GLY A 353 5.33 -11.33 -15.40
CA GLY A 353 6.39 -12.26 -15.02
C GLY A 353 5.95 -13.43 -14.13
N LYS A 354 4.71 -13.47 -13.65
CA LYS A 354 4.19 -14.60 -12.87
C LYS A 354 3.72 -15.73 -13.79
N GLU A 355 3.97 -16.97 -13.37
CA GLU A 355 3.26 -18.13 -13.88
C GLU A 355 1.87 -18.22 -13.24
N ALA A 356 0.93 -18.94 -13.86
CA ALA A 356 -0.39 -19.16 -13.30
C ALA A 356 -0.84 -20.60 -13.47
N VAL A 357 -1.56 -21.11 -12.48
CA VAL A 357 -2.22 -22.42 -12.52
C VAL A 357 -3.65 -22.28 -12.01
N GLU A 358 -4.59 -22.88 -12.74
CA GLU A 358 -5.99 -22.94 -12.32
C GLU A 358 -6.18 -24.02 -11.26
N ILE A 359 -6.76 -23.65 -10.11
CA ILE A 359 -7.11 -24.51 -8.99
C ILE A 359 -8.43 -24.03 -8.37
N ASP A 360 -9.45 -24.87 -8.39
CA ASP A 360 -10.66 -24.64 -7.60
C ASP A 360 -10.43 -25.00 -6.13
N ILE A 361 -10.09 -24.00 -5.32
CA ILE A 361 -9.90 -24.18 -3.88
C ILE A 361 -11.16 -24.68 -3.13
N LYS A 362 -12.35 -24.68 -3.76
CA LYS A 362 -13.56 -25.29 -3.18
C LYS A 362 -13.65 -26.78 -3.47
N ALA A 363 -13.02 -27.26 -4.54
CA ALA A 363 -13.02 -28.67 -4.90
C ALA A 363 -11.99 -29.45 -4.04
N PRO A 364 -12.40 -30.54 -3.35
CA PRO A 364 -11.47 -31.32 -2.53
C PRO A 364 -10.27 -31.90 -3.32
N GLY A 365 -10.45 -32.23 -4.60
CA GLY A 365 -9.38 -32.73 -5.46
C GLY A 365 -8.31 -31.68 -5.71
N ASP A 366 -8.72 -30.47 -6.05
CA ASP A 366 -7.83 -29.35 -6.32
C ASP A 366 -7.14 -28.84 -5.07
N ARG A 367 -7.79 -28.90 -3.91
CA ARG A 367 -7.11 -28.66 -2.62
C ARG A 367 -5.97 -29.63 -2.36
N ARG A 368 -6.10 -30.92 -2.75
CA ARG A 368 -4.97 -31.87 -2.66
C ARG A 368 -3.85 -31.48 -3.61
N ARG A 369 -4.17 -31.15 -4.87
CA ARG A 369 -3.19 -30.67 -5.84
C ARG A 369 -2.46 -29.41 -5.36
N LEU A 370 -3.16 -28.47 -4.71
CA LEU A 370 -2.52 -27.29 -4.12
C LEU A 370 -1.55 -27.68 -3.01
N ARG A 371 -1.91 -28.63 -2.12
CA ARG A 371 -1.00 -29.12 -1.08
C ARG A 371 0.23 -29.82 -1.65
N GLU A 372 0.11 -30.53 -2.77
CA GLU A 372 1.25 -31.10 -3.50
C GLU A 372 2.18 -30.00 -4.04
N LEU A 373 1.65 -28.89 -4.57
CA LEU A 373 2.47 -27.74 -4.94
C LEU A 373 3.13 -27.08 -3.73
N VAL A 374 2.41 -26.96 -2.60
CA VAL A 374 2.93 -26.37 -1.36
C VAL A 374 4.09 -27.20 -0.79
N ALA A 375 4.11 -28.51 -1.00
CA ALA A 375 5.19 -29.40 -0.55
C ALA A 375 6.57 -28.99 -1.09
N GLU A 376 6.61 -28.38 -2.28
CA GLU A 376 7.84 -27.96 -2.97
C GLU A 376 8.05 -26.43 -2.96
N ALA A 377 7.15 -25.68 -2.32
CA ALA A 377 7.20 -24.23 -2.28
C ALA A 377 8.00 -23.69 -1.08
N ASP A 378 8.54 -22.49 -1.21
CA ASP A 378 9.17 -21.77 -0.10
C ASP A 378 8.18 -20.89 0.64
N VAL A 379 7.24 -20.29 -0.11
CA VAL A 379 6.26 -19.33 0.41
C VAL A 379 4.88 -19.69 -0.11
N PHE A 380 3.88 -19.65 0.77
CA PHE A 380 2.47 -19.62 0.39
C PHE A 380 1.86 -18.31 0.87
N LEU A 381 1.45 -17.43 -0.06
CA LEU A 381 0.95 -16.09 0.21
C LEU A 381 -0.51 -15.96 -0.22
N HIS A 382 -1.38 -15.49 0.68
CA HIS A 382 -2.79 -15.23 0.38
C HIS A 382 -3.36 -14.01 1.12
N ASN A 383 -4.49 -13.48 0.64
CA ASN A 383 -5.26 -12.40 1.28
C ASN A 383 -6.77 -12.72 1.34
N TRP A 384 -7.10 -13.96 1.64
CA TRP A 384 -8.50 -14.38 1.79
C TRP A 384 -9.13 -13.77 3.04
N ALA A 385 -10.47 -13.71 3.07
CA ALA A 385 -11.18 -13.26 4.25
C ALA A 385 -10.76 -14.06 5.51
N PRO A 386 -10.72 -13.43 6.70
CA PRO A 386 -10.38 -14.10 7.95
C PRO A 386 -11.15 -15.42 8.13
N GLY A 387 -10.48 -16.45 8.65
CA GLY A 387 -11.05 -17.79 8.83
C GLY A 387 -11.16 -18.64 7.55
N LYS A 388 -11.13 -18.03 6.35
CA LYS A 388 -11.37 -18.78 5.11
C LYS A 388 -10.33 -19.86 4.82
N ALA A 389 -9.06 -19.58 5.12
CA ALA A 389 -7.99 -20.57 4.95
C ALA A 389 -8.23 -21.81 5.83
N ALA A 390 -8.66 -21.61 7.08
CA ALA A 390 -8.96 -22.69 8.02
C ALA A 390 -10.17 -23.52 7.57
N GLU A 391 -11.26 -22.88 7.11
CA GLU A 391 -12.42 -23.57 6.53
C GLU A 391 -12.04 -24.47 5.34
N LEU A 392 -11.04 -24.03 4.57
CA LEU A 392 -10.55 -24.77 3.40
C LEU A 392 -9.44 -25.75 3.76
N GLU A 393 -8.99 -25.80 5.03
CA GLU A 393 -7.83 -26.58 5.51
C GLU A 393 -6.54 -26.23 4.72
N LEU A 394 -6.37 -24.94 4.45
CA LEU A 394 -5.23 -24.34 3.74
C LEU A 394 -4.56 -23.26 4.61
N ASP A 395 -4.77 -23.29 5.93
CA ASP A 395 -4.07 -22.42 6.88
C ASP A 395 -2.66 -22.95 7.20
N ALA A 396 -1.93 -22.21 8.03
CA ALA A 396 -0.56 -22.55 8.41
C ALA A 396 -0.49 -23.92 9.09
N GLU A 397 -1.44 -24.21 9.98
CA GLU A 397 -1.53 -25.45 10.75
C GLU A 397 -1.70 -26.67 9.83
N HIS A 398 -2.52 -26.57 8.78
CA HIS A 398 -2.70 -27.65 7.81
C HIS A 398 -1.54 -27.75 6.81
N LEU A 399 -1.07 -26.63 6.26
CA LEU A 399 -0.04 -26.65 5.21
C LEU A 399 1.35 -27.03 5.73
N THR A 400 1.65 -26.78 7.00
CA THR A 400 2.93 -27.22 7.60
C THR A 400 3.02 -28.73 7.79
N THR A 401 1.90 -29.46 7.73
CA THR A 401 1.92 -30.93 7.74
C THR A 401 2.53 -31.53 6.48
N VAL A 402 2.46 -30.81 5.35
CA VAL A 402 3.05 -31.22 4.07
C VAL A 402 4.39 -30.51 3.81
N ASN A 403 4.57 -29.31 4.36
CA ASN A 403 5.83 -28.56 4.27
C ASN A 403 6.20 -27.89 5.61
N PRO A 404 6.97 -28.56 6.47
CA PRO A 404 7.40 -28.02 7.77
C PRO A 404 8.33 -26.80 7.69
N SER A 405 8.89 -26.52 6.51
CA SER A 405 9.78 -25.38 6.26
C SER A 405 9.08 -24.18 5.59
N LEU A 406 7.77 -24.26 5.38
CA LEU A 406 7.01 -23.23 4.67
C LEU A 406 7.06 -21.87 5.39
N VAL A 407 7.26 -20.80 4.62
CA VAL A 407 6.85 -19.46 5.04
C VAL A 407 5.40 -19.25 4.64
N TYR A 408 4.49 -19.42 5.59
CA TYR A 408 3.07 -19.15 5.41
C TYR A 408 2.80 -17.66 5.61
N ALA A 409 2.29 -16.98 4.58
CA ALA A 409 2.09 -15.54 4.59
C ALA A 409 0.62 -15.17 4.41
N TYR A 410 0.08 -14.43 5.37
CA TYR A 410 -1.25 -13.86 5.31
C TYR A 410 -1.17 -12.34 5.25
N ALA A 411 -1.71 -11.74 4.18
CA ALA A 411 -1.86 -10.31 4.03
C ALA A 411 -3.34 -9.93 4.23
N GLY A 412 -3.71 -9.53 5.44
CA GLY A 412 -5.10 -9.27 5.80
C GLY A 412 -5.46 -7.77 5.87
N GLY A 413 -6.73 -7.46 6.12
CA GLY A 413 -7.14 -6.09 6.46
C GLY A 413 -6.68 -5.67 7.86
N TRP A 414 -6.91 -6.55 8.84
CA TRP A 414 -6.71 -6.26 10.27
C TRP A 414 -5.76 -7.22 10.98
N ALA A 415 -5.47 -8.39 10.37
CA ALA A 415 -4.69 -9.48 10.97
C ALA A 415 -5.11 -9.81 12.42
N ASP A 416 -6.43 -9.86 12.67
CA ASP A 416 -7.06 -10.16 13.97
C ASP A 416 -6.62 -9.24 15.14
N ARG A 417 -6.13 -8.03 14.83
CA ARG A 417 -5.64 -7.05 15.82
C ARG A 417 -6.75 -6.25 16.50
N ILE A 418 -7.95 -6.20 15.90
CA ILE A 418 -9.12 -5.53 16.48
C ILE A 418 -10.30 -6.48 16.50
N ASP A 419 -11.04 -6.48 17.61
CA ASP A 419 -12.32 -7.19 17.69
C ASP A 419 -13.40 -6.42 16.92
N ASP A 420 -14.42 -7.13 16.43
CA ASP A 420 -15.54 -6.58 15.64
C ASP A 420 -15.09 -5.69 14.46
N ALA A 421 -13.99 -6.10 13.82
CA ALA A 421 -13.43 -5.40 12.68
C ALA A 421 -14.45 -5.35 11.53
N PRO A 422 -14.66 -4.18 10.88
CA PRO A 422 -15.44 -4.16 9.66
C PRO A 422 -14.66 -4.84 8.52
N MET A 423 -15.24 -4.90 7.32
CA MET A 423 -14.60 -5.47 6.15
C MET A 423 -13.21 -4.87 5.94
N GLY A 424 -12.22 -5.74 5.79
CA GLY A 424 -10.80 -5.38 5.69
C GLY A 424 -10.38 -4.85 4.33
N THR A 425 -11.07 -3.84 3.81
CA THR A 425 -10.73 -3.14 2.57
C THR A 425 -10.00 -1.83 2.85
N ASP A 426 -9.20 -1.36 1.90
CA ASP A 426 -8.45 -0.11 1.98
C ASP A 426 -9.27 1.07 2.56
N PHE A 427 -10.42 1.38 1.97
CA PHE A 427 -11.24 2.53 2.38
C PHE A 427 -11.82 2.40 3.80
N MET A 428 -12.28 1.20 4.17
CA MET A 428 -12.78 0.92 5.52
C MET A 428 -11.68 1.03 6.57
N VAL A 429 -10.46 0.58 6.22
CA VAL A 429 -9.30 0.74 7.10
C VAL A 429 -8.92 2.21 7.19
N GLN A 430 -8.84 2.96 6.08
CA GLN A 430 -8.57 4.39 6.11
C GLN A 430 -9.57 5.16 6.99
N ALA A 431 -10.86 4.81 6.91
CA ALA A 431 -11.90 5.40 7.74
C ALA A 431 -11.69 5.08 9.24
N ARG A 432 -11.40 3.83 9.58
CA ARG A 432 -11.26 3.39 10.98
C ARG A 432 -9.99 3.88 11.66
N THR A 433 -8.94 4.14 10.91
CA THR A 433 -7.60 4.42 11.45
C THR A 433 -7.26 5.91 11.50
N GLY A 434 -8.08 6.79 10.92
CA GLY A 434 -7.80 8.23 10.87
C GLY A 434 -6.96 8.66 9.68
N VAL A 435 -6.58 7.74 8.78
CA VAL A 435 -5.92 8.09 7.51
C VAL A 435 -6.80 9.03 6.70
N GLY A 436 -8.12 8.84 6.69
CA GLY A 436 -9.04 9.76 6.01
C GLY A 436 -9.05 11.18 6.56
N GLU A 437 -8.59 11.42 7.79
CA GLU A 437 -8.31 12.78 8.27
C GLU A 437 -6.89 13.21 7.90
N ALA A 438 -5.90 12.33 8.09
CA ALA A 438 -4.49 12.66 7.93
C ALA A 438 -4.10 13.08 6.52
N VAL A 439 -4.72 12.48 5.49
CA VAL A 439 -4.40 12.79 4.09
C VAL A 439 -4.86 14.19 3.66
N HIS A 440 -5.66 14.87 4.49
CA HIS A 440 -6.16 16.23 4.24
C HIS A 440 -5.60 17.23 5.28
N PRO A 441 -5.16 18.43 4.86
CA PRO A 441 -4.70 19.45 5.79
C PRO A 441 -5.83 19.99 6.68
N ALA A 442 -5.47 20.76 7.71
CA ALA A 442 -6.41 21.45 8.57
C ALA A 442 -7.33 22.38 7.74
N GLY A 443 -8.61 22.43 8.10
CA GLY A 443 -9.63 23.21 7.38
C GLY A 443 -10.27 22.49 6.19
N GLU A 444 -9.70 21.38 5.71
CA GLU A 444 -10.34 20.55 4.69
C GLU A 444 -11.20 19.43 5.33
N PRO A 445 -12.34 19.05 4.71
CA PRO A 445 -13.16 17.94 5.18
C PRO A 445 -12.41 16.61 5.11
N SER A 446 -12.48 15.83 6.19
CA SER A 446 -11.92 14.48 6.23
C SER A 446 -12.63 13.56 5.23
N ALA A 447 -11.85 12.78 4.50
CA ALA A 447 -12.29 11.77 3.54
C ALA A 447 -11.15 10.78 3.30
N PRO A 448 -11.43 9.47 3.21
CA PRO A 448 -10.46 8.54 2.65
C PRO A 448 -9.99 9.01 1.27
N SER A 449 -8.71 8.84 1.02
CA SER A 449 -8.21 8.92 -0.34
C SER A 449 -8.84 7.78 -1.14
N LEU A 450 -9.32 8.08 -2.35
CA LEU A 450 -9.80 7.04 -3.26
C LEU A 450 -8.65 6.33 -3.99
N MET A 451 -7.41 6.79 -3.79
CA MET A 451 -6.25 5.93 -4.02
C MET A 451 -6.22 4.82 -2.98
N THR A 452 -5.87 3.62 -3.42
CA THR A 452 -5.68 2.43 -2.60
C THR A 452 -4.35 2.47 -1.84
N LEU A 453 -4.19 3.47 -0.96
CA LEU A 453 -2.94 3.81 -0.28
C LEU A 453 -2.44 2.64 0.59
N LEU A 454 -3.34 2.05 1.37
CA LEU A 454 -3.06 1.01 2.35
C LEU A 454 -2.94 -0.37 1.70
N ASP A 455 -3.64 -0.63 0.60
CA ASP A 455 -3.46 -1.85 -0.19
C ASP A 455 -2.04 -1.91 -0.78
N VAL A 456 -1.55 -0.78 -1.30
CA VAL A 456 -0.17 -0.66 -1.82
C VAL A 456 0.83 -0.81 -0.68
N LEU A 457 0.73 0.01 0.38
CA LEU A 457 1.64 -0.08 1.53
C LEU A 457 1.56 -1.46 2.23
N GLY A 458 0.37 -2.05 2.29
CA GLY A 458 0.13 -3.39 2.81
C GLY A 458 0.78 -4.47 1.97
N GLY A 459 0.86 -4.29 0.64
CA GLY A 459 1.64 -5.15 -0.25
C GLY A 459 3.15 -4.99 -0.03
N LEU A 460 3.62 -3.76 0.24
CA LEU A 460 5.01 -3.54 0.65
C LEU A 460 5.28 -4.25 2.00
N HIS A 461 4.44 -4.06 3.01
CA HIS A 461 4.58 -4.77 4.29
C HIS A 461 4.49 -6.29 4.15
N GLY A 462 3.64 -6.80 3.26
CA GLY A 462 3.56 -8.23 2.95
C GLY A 462 4.89 -8.78 2.41
N THR A 463 5.54 -8.04 1.52
CA THR A 463 6.88 -8.39 1.01
C THR A 463 7.92 -8.37 2.14
N GLU A 464 7.92 -7.31 2.95
CA GLU A 464 8.86 -7.16 4.07
C GLU A 464 8.70 -8.29 5.09
N ALA A 465 7.46 -8.63 5.44
CA ALA A 465 7.14 -9.73 6.34
C ALA A 465 7.61 -11.09 5.79
N VAL A 466 7.39 -11.36 4.49
CA VAL A 466 7.88 -12.60 3.85
C VAL A 466 9.41 -12.67 3.86
N LEU A 467 10.11 -11.58 3.53
CA LEU A 467 11.57 -11.53 3.54
C LEU A 467 12.14 -11.74 4.94
N ALA A 468 11.55 -11.11 5.96
CA ALA A 468 11.91 -11.31 7.36
C ALA A 468 11.64 -12.77 7.82
N GLY A 469 10.52 -13.36 7.37
CA GLY A 469 10.18 -14.76 7.62
C GLY A 469 11.13 -15.74 6.95
N LEU A 470 11.53 -15.50 5.71
CA LEU A 470 12.55 -16.27 5.00
C LEU A 470 13.89 -16.20 5.73
N LEU A 471 14.33 -15.00 6.14
CA LEU A 471 15.56 -14.85 6.91
C LEU A 471 15.50 -15.63 8.23
N LEU A 472 14.38 -15.54 8.95
CA LEU A 472 14.18 -16.30 10.18
C LEU A 472 14.22 -17.81 9.94
N ARG A 473 13.63 -18.29 8.84
CA ARG A 473 13.71 -19.69 8.41
C ARG A 473 15.15 -20.11 8.17
N GLU A 474 15.93 -19.35 7.40
CA GLU A 474 17.34 -19.68 7.13
C GLU A 474 18.19 -19.71 8.41
N ARG A 475 17.90 -18.83 9.38
CA ARG A 475 18.61 -18.78 10.67
C ARG A 475 18.25 -19.91 11.62
N THR A 476 17.02 -20.41 11.56
CA THR A 476 16.47 -21.31 12.59
C THR A 476 16.14 -22.71 12.09
N GLY A 477 16.01 -22.91 10.78
CA GLY A 477 15.55 -24.15 10.16
C GLY A 477 14.05 -24.42 10.31
N HIS A 478 13.28 -23.48 10.88
CA HIS A 478 11.85 -23.62 11.16
C HIS A 478 10.98 -22.94 10.11
N GLY A 479 9.85 -23.56 9.76
CA GLY A 479 8.78 -22.86 9.05
C GLY A 479 8.28 -21.66 9.86
N VAL A 480 7.77 -20.65 9.17
CA VAL A 480 7.40 -19.35 9.77
C VAL A 480 6.04 -18.94 9.27
N ARG A 481 5.16 -18.52 10.19
CA ARG A 481 3.96 -17.76 9.85
C ARG A 481 4.26 -16.28 9.95
N VAL A 482 3.92 -15.57 8.89
CA VAL A 482 4.00 -14.12 8.83
C VAL A 482 2.61 -13.56 8.53
N ASP A 483 2.17 -12.60 9.33
CA ASP A 483 0.90 -11.91 9.14
C ASP A 483 1.18 -10.42 8.98
N SER A 484 0.76 -9.81 7.87
CA SER A 484 0.78 -8.37 7.65
C SER A 484 -0.65 -7.83 7.50
N SER A 485 -0.82 -6.52 7.65
CA SER A 485 -2.15 -5.92 7.55
C SER A 485 -2.20 -4.52 6.96
N LEU A 486 -3.35 -4.16 6.38
CA LEU A 486 -3.68 -2.77 6.03
C LEU A 486 -3.67 -1.87 7.27
N LEU A 487 -4.09 -2.38 8.44
CA LEU A 487 -3.95 -1.68 9.72
C LEU A 487 -2.49 -1.39 10.04
N GLY A 488 -1.59 -2.37 9.89
CA GLY A 488 -0.14 -2.16 10.09
C GLY A 488 0.43 -1.14 9.11
N ALA A 489 -0.03 -1.13 7.86
CA ALA A 489 0.32 -0.10 6.89
C ALA A 489 -0.17 1.30 7.32
N ALA A 490 -1.38 1.40 7.87
CA ALA A 490 -1.91 2.66 8.40
C ALA A 490 -1.12 3.14 9.62
N ASP A 491 -0.74 2.24 10.53
CA ASP A 491 0.05 2.57 11.71
C ASP A 491 1.42 3.14 11.33
N THR A 492 2.13 2.51 10.38
CA THR A 492 3.42 3.02 9.88
C THR A 492 3.25 4.39 9.21
N LEU A 493 2.21 4.57 8.38
CA LEU A 493 1.96 5.84 7.70
C LEU A 493 1.62 6.98 8.68
N LEU A 494 0.87 6.68 9.74
CA LEU A 494 0.39 7.66 10.71
C LEU A 494 1.35 7.85 11.90
N ALA A 495 2.40 7.05 12.04
CA ALA A 495 3.33 7.13 13.17
C ALA A 495 3.82 8.57 13.46
N PRO A 496 4.13 9.43 12.47
CA PRO A 496 4.53 10.82 12.73
C PRO A 496 3.39 11.65 13.34
N ASP A 497 2.20 11.56 12.76
CA ASP A 497 1.02 12.31 13.21
C ASP A 497 0.55 11.84 14.60
N LEU A 498 0.58 10.54 14.87
CA LEU A 498 0.26 9.98 16.18
C LEU A 498 1.31 10.37 17.24
N SER A 499 2.58 10.45 16.86
CA SER A 499 3.65 10.95 17.75
C SER A 499 3.42 12.43 18.11
N ARG A 500 2.97 13.25 17.16
CA ARG A 500 2.58 14.65 17.44
C ARG A 500 1.39 14.71 18.40
N ALA A 501 0.35 13.91 18.16
CA ALA A 501 -0.80 13.84 19.06
C ALA A 501 -0.39 13.43 20.49
N ALA A 502 0.46 12.42 20.63
CA ALA A 502 0.97 11.96 21.92
C ALA A 502 1.80 13.04 22.65
N ALA A 503 2.50 13.89 21.89
CA ALA A 503 3.22 15.06 22.43
C ALA A 503 2.31 16.27 22.74
N GLY A 504 0.99 16.15 22.58
CA GLY A 504 0.03 17.24 22.78
C GLY A 504 0.04 18.29 21.67
N VAL A 505 0.65 17.98 20.52
CA VAL A 505 0.68 18.82 19.33
C VAL A 505 -0.47 18.41 18.40
N ASP A 506 -1.18 19.38 17.81
CA ASP A 506 -2.22 19.09 16.82
C ASP A 506 -1.65 18.18 15.72
N PRO A 507 -2.15 16.95 15.55
CA PRO A 507 -1.58 16.00 14.60
C PRO A 507 -1.85 16.37 13.14
N ARG A 508 -2.82 17.26 12.85
CA ARG A 508 -3.10 17.69 11.47
C ARG A 508 -2.00 18.61 10.94
N ARG A 509 -1.81 18.58 9.62
CA ARG A 509 -0.94 19.54 8.92
C ARG A 509 -1.64 20.88 8.74
N PRO A 510 -0.91 22.01 8.65
CA PRO A 510 -1.53 23.34 8.49
C PRO A 510 -2.39 23.45 7.23
N ALA A 511 -3.32 24.40 7.21
CA ALA A 511 -4.16 24.68 6.05
C ALA A 511 -3.32 25.00 4.80
N GLY A 512 -3.73 24.48 3.64
CA GLY A 512 -3.02 24.66 2.37
C GLY A 512 -1.74 23.84 2.21
N PHE A 513 -1.39 22.97 3.17
CA PHE A 513 -0.21 22.12 3.06
C PHE A 513 -0.30 21.18 1.85
N ARG A 514 0.77 21.17 1.03
CA ARG A 514 0.89 20.42 -0.24
C ARG A 514 -0.26 20.65 -1.22
N HIS A 515 -0.78 21.88 -1.26
CA HIS A 515 -1.76 22.30 -2.23
C HIS A 515 -1.08 22.90 -3.49
N PRO A 516 -1.24 22.30 -4.68
CA PRO A 516 -0.68 22.86 -5.91
C PRO A 516 -1.20 24.26 -6.23
N LEU A 517 -0.35 25.09 -6.84
CA LEU A 517 -0.71 26.41 -7.35
C LEU A 517 -1.10 26.29 -8.82
N ARG A 518 -2.24 26.87 -9.19
CA ARG A 518 -2.74 26.86 -10.56
C ARG A 518 -1.99 27.89 -11.41
N THR A 519 -1.53 27.49 -12.58
CA THR A 519 -0.99 28.36 -13.64
C THR A 519 -2.01 28.45 -14.79
N SER A 520 -1.72 29.23 -15.83
CA SER A 520 -2.64 29.43 -16.96
C SER A 520 -2.87 28.18 -17.80
N ASP A 521 -1.89 27.27 -17.83
CA ASP A 521 -1.86 26.04 -18.64
C ASP A 521 -1.62 24.75 -17.82
N GLY A 522 -1.50 24.85 -16.49
CA GLY A 522 -1.17 23.70 -15.66
C GLY A 522 -1.17 23.99 -14.15
N TRP A 523 -0.24 23.32 -13.47
CA TRP A 523 -0.10 23.38 -12.02
C TRP A 523 1.38 23.24 -11.63
N ILE A 524 1.77 23.95 -10.57
CA ILE A 524 3.08 23.80 -9.94
C ILE A 524 2.93 23.44 -8.48
N ALA A 525 3.89 22.69 -7.95
CA ALA A 525 3.99 22.36 -6.54
C ALA A 525 5.31 22.93 -5.98
N PRO A 526 5.24 23.84 -5.00
CA PRO A 526 6.41 24.19 -4.20
C PRO A 526 6.81 23.01 -3.30
N SER A 527 8.10 22.95 -2.96
CA SER A 527 8.59 22.10 -1.86
C SER A 527 7.89 22.47 -0.55
N ASP A 528 7.81 21.54 0.39
CA ASP A 528 7.26 21.75 1.75
C ASP A 528 7.91 22.96 2.42
N THR A 529 9.21 23.17 2.20
CA THR A 529 9.96 24.32 2.74
C THR A 529 9.65 25.64 2.02
N SER A 530 9.40 25.61 0.72
CA SER A 530 9.14 26.80 -0.10
C SER A 530 7.66 27.20 -0.11
N ALA A 531 6.75 26.28 0.20
CA ALA A 531 5.30 26.47 0.12
C ALA A 531 4.81 27.71 0.90
N PRO A 532 5.25 27.99 2.14
CA PRO A 532 4.80 29.17 2.88
C PRO A 532 5.17 30.51 2.21
N ALA A 533 6.27 30.56 1.46
CA ALA A 533 6.68 31.74 0.72
C ALA A 533 6.01 31.80 -0.66
N ALA A 534 5.86 30.65 -1.33
CA ALA A 534 5.29 30.56 -2.68
C ALA A 534 3.85 31.08 -2.76
N VAL A 535 3.04 30.91 -1.70
CA VAL A 535 1.64 31.39 -1.66
C VAL A 535 1.49 32.91 -1.74
N ALA A 536 2.56 33.68 -1.52
CA ALA A 536 2.53 35.14 -1.65
C ALA A 536 2.58 35.61 -3.13
N TYR A 537 2.85 34.71 -4.07
CA TYR A 537 2.98 35.03 -5.48
C TYR A 537 1.74 34.60 -6.26
N ASP A 538 1.11 35.54 -6.95
CA ASP A 538 0.07 35.22 -7.93
C ASP A 538 0.72 34.72 -9.23
N VAL A 539 0.50 33.44 -9.53
CA VAL A 539 0.98 32.74 -10.73
C VAL A 539 -0.15 32.32 -11.67
N THR A 540 -1.41 32.68 -11.36
CA THR A 540 -2.58 32.19 -12.11
C THR A 540 -2.63 32.66 -13.56
N GLY A 541 -2.07 33.84 -13.84
CA GLY A 541 -1.95 34.40 -15.20
C GLY A 541 -0.68 34.01 -15.95
N LEU A 542 0.26 33.30 -15.32
CA LEU A 542 1.53 32.87 -15.93
C LEU A 542 1.40 31.46 -16.50
N CYS A 543 2.07 31.18 -17.61
CA CYS A 543 2.25 29.78 -18.03
C CYS A 543 3.13 29.04 -17.00
N THR A 544 3.10 27.71 -17.05
CA THR A 544 3.82 26.88 -16.08
C THR A 544 5.33 27.15 -16.09
N GLU A 545 5.93 27.35 -17.26
CA GLU A 545 7.35 27.68 -17.40
C GLU A 545 7.70 29.02 -16.74
N ASP A 546 7.00 30.10 -17.09
CA ASP A 546 7.21 31.44 -16.52
C ASP A 546 6.98 31.46 -15.00
N ALA A 547 5.99 30.71 -14.52
CA ALA A 547 5.71 30.60 -13.09
C ALA A 547 6.87 29.91 -12.34
N LEU A 548 7.42 28.83 -12.91
CA LEU A 548 8.58 28.14 -12.35
C LEU A 548 9.80 29.06 -12.32
N ASP A 549 10.10 29.75 -13.43
CA ASP A 549 11.23 30.66 -13.53
C ASP A 549 11.13 31.82 -12.56
N ARG A 550 9.92 32.41 -12.43
CA ARG A 550 9.67 33.49 -11.46
C ARG A 550 9.95 33.05 -10.03
N LEU A 551 9.38 31.92 -9.59
CA LEU A 551 9.55 31.46 -8.21
C LEU A 551 10.98 30.98 -7.92
N ARG A 552 11.63 30.30 -8.88
CA ARG A 552 13.05 29.93 -8.76
C ARG A 552 13.97 31.14 -8.73
N GLY A 553 13.64 32.21 -9.47
CA GLY A 553 14.33 33.50 -9.40
C GLY A 553 14.27 34.16 -8.00
N HIS A 554 13.28 33.78 -7.19
CA HIS A 554 13.16 34.16 -5.78
C HIS A 554 13.79 33.14 -4.81
N GLY A 555 14.50 32.14 -5.32
CA GLY A 555 15.16 31.09 -4.52
C GLY A 555 14.21 30.02 -3.98
N LEU A 556 13.00 29.90 -4.54
CA LEU A 556 12.03 28.88 -4.13
C LEU A 556 12.21 27.60 -4.95
N THR A 557 12.19 26.45 -4.26
CA THR A 557 12.12 25.13 -4.90
C THR A 557 10.69 24.85 -5.32
N VAL A 558 10.48 24.72 -6.64
CA VAL A 558 9.18 24.46 -7.26
C VAL A 558 9.32 23.53 -8.47
N THR A 559 8.30 22.69 -8.70
CA THR A 559 8.25 21.75 -9.83
C THR A 559 6.87 21.73 -10.47
N ALA A 560 6.78 21.37 -11.76
CA ALA A 560 5.50 21.19 -12.44
C ALA A 560 4.79 19.94 -11.90
N VAL A 561 3.47 19.98 -11.74
CA VAL A 561 2.68 18.80 -11.37
C VAL A 561 2.32 18.02 -12.62
N THR A 562 2.64 16.73 -12.64
CA THR A 562 2.21 15.84 -13.72
C THR A 562 0.75 15.48 -13.52
N THR A 563 -0.12 15.99 -14.39
CA THR A 563 -1.58 15.76 -14.34
C THR A 563 -2.06 14.68 -15.29
N ASP A 564 -1.33 14.45 -16.38
CA ASP A 564 -1.55 13.34 -17.31
C ASP A 564 -0.54 12.22 -17.05
N LEU A 565 -1.01 11.10 -16.52
CA LEU A 565 -0.17 9.94 -16.23
C LEU A 565 0.35 9.28 -17.51
N SER A 566 -0.35 9.39 -18.64
CA SER A 566 0.12 8.82 -19.91
C SER A 566 1.41 9.50 -20.38
N ALA A 567 1.64 10.76 -20.01
CA ALA A 567 2.83 11.52 -20.34
C ALA A 567 4.05 11.22 -19.45
N LEU A 568 3.88 10.51 -18.31
CA LEU A 568 4.96 10.27 -17.33
C LEU A 568 6.18 9.58 -17.95
N HIS A 569 5.97 8.67 -18.90
CA HIS A 569 7.06 7.95 -19.57
C HIS A 569 7.94 8.83 -20.48
N HIS A 570 7.49 10.05 -20.78
CA HIS A 570 8.22 11.06 -21.52
C HIS A 570 8.77 12.18 -20.63
N ASP A 571 8.49 12.15 -19.33
CA ASP A 571 8.95 13.18 -18.40
C ASP A 571 10.46 13.08 -18.21
N PRO A 572 11.25 14.11 -18.57
CA PRO A 572 12.71 14.06 -18.46
C PRO A 572 13.18 13.90 -17.00
N ARG A 573 12.36 14.30 -16.02
CA ARG A 573 12.66 14.13 -14.58
C ARG A 573 12.64 12.65 -14.16
N LEU A 574 11.95 11.81 -14.93
CA LEU A 574 11.77 10.38 -14.72
C LEU A 574 12.44 9.53 -15.80
N SER A 575 13.46 10.08 -16.48
CA SER A 575 14.19 9.38 -17.53
C SER A 575 14.72 8.02 -17.08
N GLY A 576 14.43 6.96 -17.86
CA GLY A 576 14.79 5.58 -17.53
C GLY A 576 14.01 4.98 -16.35
N GLN A 577 12.97 5.66 -15.85
CA GLN A 577 12.19 5.16 -14.72
C GLN A 577 10.93 4.38 -15.10
N ILE A 578 10.50 4.45 -16.36
CA ILE A 578 9.31 3.78 -16.87
C ILE A 578 9.70 3.10 -18.18
N GLY A 579 9.53 1.78 -18.24
CA GLY A 579 9.64 0.99 -19.45
C GLY A 579 8.27 0.61 -19.99
N ARG A 580 8.27 -0.34 -20.95
CA ARG A 580 7.06 -1.06 -21.37
C ARG A 580 7.29 -2.56 -21.20
N ASP A 581 6.24 -3.28 -20.83
CA ASP A 581 6.28 -4.73 -20.77
C ASP A 581 6.03 -5.37 -22.15
N ALA A 582 5.97 -6.70 -22.18
CA ALA A 582 5.77 -7.48 -23.41
C ALA A 582 4.41 -7.22 -24.10
N HIS A 583 3.43 -6.67 -23.38
CA HIS A 583 2.11 -6.31 -23.89
C HIS A 583 2.01 -4.80 -24.21
N GLY A 584 3.11 -4.06 -24.07
CA GLY A 584 3.17 -2.63 -24.32
C GLY A 584 2.69 -1.78 -23.14
N ALA A 585 2.25 -2.36 -22.02
CA ALA A 585 1.79 -1.59 -20.87
C ALA A 585 2.96 -0.87 -20.19
N PRO A 586 2.80 0.39 -19.74
CA PRO A 586 3.80 1.08 -18.94
C PRO A 586 4.19 0.25 -17.70
N ALA A 587 5.50 0.09 -17.51
CA ALA A 587 6.06 -0.76 -16.47
C ALA A 587 7.10 0.00 -15.64
N VAL A 588 6.88 0.05 -14.34
CA VAL A 588 7.88 0.54 -13.38
C VAL A 588 8.85 -0.61 -13.10
N PRO A 589 10.14 -0.51 -13.41
CA PRO A 589 11.11 -1.57 -13.15
C PRO A 589 11.44 -1.64 -11.65
N ASP A 590 12.42 -2.48 -11.30
CA ASP A 590 12.78 -2.78 -9.91
C ASP A 590 12.97 -1.51 -9.06
N PRO A 591 12.38 -1.46 -7.86
CA PRO A 591 12.57 -0.34 -6.95
C PRO A 591 13.96 -0.33 -6.29
N TRP A 592 14.76 -1.37 -6.50
CA TRP A 592 16.11 -1.53 -5.98
C TRP A 592 17.13 -1.60 -7.10
N SER A 593 18.33 -1.07 -6.83
CA SER A 593 19.54 -1.45 -7.56
C SER A 593 20.32 -2.45 -6.71
N LEU A 594 20.31 -3.72 -7.11
CA LEU A 594 21.04 -4.82 -6.48
C LEU A 594 22.29 -5.11 -7.33
N ALA A 595 23.48 -5.14 -6.71
CA ALA A 595 24.76 -5.40 -7.38
C ALA A 595 25.66 -6.32 -6.56
#